data_AF-A0A7W3JP83-F1
#
_entry.id   AF-A0A7W3JP83-F1
#
_cell.length_a   1.000
_cell.length_b   1.000
_cell.length_c   1.000
_cell.angle_alpha   90.00
_cell.angle_beta   90.00
_cell.angle_gamma   90.00
#
_symmetry.space_group_name_H-M   'P 1'
#
loop_
_entity.id
_entity.type
_entity.pdbx_description
1 polymer ?
#
loop_
_entity_poly.entity_id
_entity_poly.type
_entity_poly.pdbx_seq_one_letter_code
_entity_poly.pdbx_strand_id
1 'polypeptide(L)'
;MSIAIDWLAFAQVFVAALLGATLVVGFYALGLRLLVRAGKAPVVAPADFTDAITVLKPKEIARAEKAAAKAAKKSPLTARQRAIASVFAYVSFTMSGLAVLAGLALIVVGH
;
A
#
# COMPACT_ATOMS: atom_id res chain seq x y z
N MET A 1 -9.12 30.78 -34.01
CA MET A 1 -8.99 29.48 -33.32
C MET A 1 -9.92 29.48 -32.13
N SER A 2 -11.03 28.75 -32.19
CA SER A 2 -11.91 28.54 -31.04
C SER A 2 -11.40 27.32 -30.28
N ILE A 3 -10.87 27.54 -29.08
CA ILE A 3 -10.55 26.46 -28.14
C ILE A 3 -11.87 25.95 -27.58
N ALA A 4 -12.36 24.83 -28.11
CA ALA A 4 -13.53 24.13 -27.59
C ALA A 4 -13.05 22.94 -26.74
N ILE A 5 -13.61 22.81 -25.53
CA ILE A 5 -13.31 21.68 -24.65
C ILE A 5 -14.07 20.46 -25.15
N ASP A 6 -13.36 19.37 -25.40
CA ASP A 6 -13.98 18.06 -25.56
C ASP A 6 -14.35 17.50 -24.18
N TRP A 7 -15.60 17.72 -23.79
CA TRP A 7 -16.13 17.28 -22.49
C TRP A 7 -16.15 15.75 -22.33
N LEU A 8 -16.26 15.01 -23.43
CA LEU A 8 -16.26 13.54 -23.39
C LEU A 8 -14.84 13.03 -23.10
N ALA A 9 -13.84 13.55 -23.82
CA ALA A 9 -12.44 13.23 -23.57
C ALA A 9 -12.02 13.59 -22.14
N PHE A 10 -12.47 14.75 -21.63
CA PHE A 10 -12.26 15.12 -20.23
C PHE A 10 -12.84 14.09 -19.25
N ALA A 11 -14.10 13.70 -19.44
CA ALA A 11 -14.76 12.73 -18.57
C ALA A 11 -14.05 11.37 -18.58
N GLN A 12 -13.57 10.92 -19.75
CA GLN A 12 -12.81 9.67 -19.88
C GLN A 12 -11.52 9.70 -19.07
N VAL A 13 -10.71 10.77 -19.22
CA VAL A 13 -9.45 10.91 -18.48
C VAL A 13 -9.71 11.03 -16.98
N PHE A 14 -10.75 11.77 -16.58
CA PHE A 14 -11.15 11.90 -15.18
C PHE A 14 -11.49 10.54 -14.56
N VAL A 15 -12.32 9.75 -15.23
CA VAL A 15 -12.70 8.40 -14.74
C VAL A 15 -11.50 7.47 -14.71
N ALA A 16 -10.66 7.48 -15.75
CA ALA A 16 -9.46 6.65 -15.81
C ALA A 16 -8.49 7.00 -14.66
N ALA A 17 -8.26 8.29 -14.41
CA ALA A 17 -7.41 8.76 -13.33
C ALA A 17 -7.98 8.38 -11.94
N LEU A 18 -9.29 8.53 -11.74
CA LEU A 18 -9.94 8.20 -10.47
C LEU A 18 -9.87 6.70 -10.17
N LEU A 19 -10.10 5.86 -11.19
CA LEU A 19 -9.97 4.41 -11.07
C LEU A 19 -8.53 4.00 -10.79
N GLY A 20 -7.57 4.55 -11.54
CA GLY A 20 -6.15 4.28 -11.33
C GLY A 20 -5.70 4.62 -9.91
N ALA A 21 -6.03 5.82 -9.42
CA ALA A 21 -5.72 6.26 -8.07
C ALA A 21 -6.35 5.34 -7.01
N THR A 22 -7.64 5.04 -7.17
CA THR A 22 -8.39 4.21 -6.20
C THR A 22 -7.85 2.78 -6.17
N LEU A 23 -7.50 2.19 -7.32
CA LEU A 23 -6.93 0.85 -7.39
C LEU A 23 -5.55 0.80 -6.72
N VAL A 24 -4.64 1.71 -7.07
CA VAL A 24 -3.28 1.73 -6.51
C VAL A 24 -3.30 1.88 -4.99
N VAL A 25 -4.02 2.89 -4.50
CA VAL A 25 -4.13 3.17 -3.06
C VAL A 25 -4.94 2.08 -2.35
N GLY A 26 -6.01 1.59 -2.97
CA GLY A 26 -6.87 0.54 -2.44
C GLY A 26 -6.12 -0.79 -2.25
N PHE A 27 -5.39 -1.25 -3.27
CA PHE A 27 -4.57 -2.45 -3.17
C PHE A 27 -3.46 -2.31 -2.14
N TYR A 28 -2.81 -1.15 -2.06
CA TYR A 28 -1.78 -0.89 -1.05
C TYR A 28 -2.34 -0.92 0.38
N ALA A 29 -3.45 -0.20 0.62
CA ALA A 29 -4.10 -0.16 1.93
C ALA A 29 -4.66 -1.53 2.35
N LEU A 30 -5.24 -2.28 1.40
CA LEU A 30 -5.73 -3.63 1.63
C LEU A 30 -4.57 -4.59 1.94
N GLY A 31 -3.48 -4.51 1.20
CA GLY A 31 -2.26 -5.28 1.44
C GLY A 31 -1.73 -5.08 2.86
N LEU A 32 -1.61 -3.83 3.31
CA LEU A 32 -1.19 -3.51 4.68
C LEU A 32 -2.13 -4.08 5.74
N ARG A 33 -3.45 -3.94 5.56
CA ARG A 33 -4.45 -4.48 6.49
C ARG A 33 -4.35 -6.00 6.60
N LEU A 34 -4.20 -6.69 5.47
CA LEU A 34 -4.04 -8.14 5.43
C LEU A 34 -2.73 -8.60 6.07
N LEU A 35 -1.64 -7.87 5.84
CA LEU A 35 -0.33 -8.16 6.41
C LEU A 35 -0.34 -8.02 7.95
N VAL A 36 -0.98 -6.97 8.46
CA VAL A 36 -1.20 -6.78 9.91
C VAL A 36 -2.07 -7.91 10.48
N ARG A 37 -3.16 -8.27 9.80
CA ARG A 37 -4.02 -9.40 10.22
C ARG A 37 -3.27 -10.74 10.22
N ALA A 38 -2.34 -10.95 9.30
CA ALA A 38 -1.46 -12.11 9.27
C ALA A 38 -0.43 -12.13 10.43
N GLY A 39 -0.34 -11.06 11.22
CA GLY A 39 0.59 -10.92 12.34
C GLY A 39 1.97 -10.41 11.95
N LYS A 40 2.14 -9.93 10.70
CA LYS A 40 3.38 -9.34 10.19
C LYS A 40 3.27 -7.82 10.15
N ALA A 41 2.88 -7.21 11.27
CA ALA A 41 2.75 -5.76 11.32
C ALA A 41 4.11 -5.09 11.07
N PRO A 42 4.22 -4.19 10.08
CA PRO A 42 5.47 -3.47 9.84
C PRO A 42 5.71 -2.48 10.97
N VAL A 43 6.73 -2.76 11.79
CA VAL A 43 7.26 -1.80 12.77
C VAL A 43 8.56 -1.29 12.17
N VAL A 44 8.55 -0.07 11.66
CA VAL A 44 9.76 0.56 11.13
C VAL A 44 10.46 1.22 12.31
N ALA A 45 11.61 0.70 12.71
CA ALA A 45 12.49 1.39 13.63
C ALA A 45 13.11 2.61 12.92
N PRO A 46 13.10 3.81 13.50
CA PRO A 46 13.80 4.97 12.95
C PRO A 46 15.31 4.78 13.11
N ALA A 47 15.94 4.14 12.12
CA ALA A 47 17.39 4.04 12.04
C ALA A 47 17.97 4.52 10.70
N ASP A 48 17.17 4.63 9.63
CA ASP A 48 17.71 4.87 8.28
C ASP A 48 17.10 6.08 7.53
N PHE A 49 16.28 6.90 8.19
CA PHE A 49 15.74 8.13 7.58
C PHE A 49 16.41 9.36 8.22
N THR A 50 17.34 9.96 7.47
CA THR A 50 18.04 11.20 7.83
C THR A 50 17.09 12.39 8.02
N ASP A 51 15.83 12.28 7.55
CA ASP A 51 14.74 13.27 7.62
C ASP A 51 13.49 12.77 8.40
N ALA A 52 13.66 11.97 9.45
CA ALA A 52 12.51 11.50 10.23
C ALA A 52 11.73 12.67 10.89
N ILE A 53 10.50 12.92 10.44
CA ILE A 53 9.54 13.90 11.02
C ILE A 53 9.24 13.60 12.50
N THR A 54 9.54 12.40 13.02
CA THR A 54 9.35 12.05 14.43
C THR A 54 10.46 11.11 14.92
N VAL A 55 11.31 11.60 15.83
CA VAL A 55 12.38 10.82 16.47
C VAL A 55 11.80 10.06 17.67
N LEU A 56 11.59 8.74 17.53
CA LEU A 56 11.22 7.88 18.65
C LEU A 56 12.45 7.45 19.44
N LYS A 57 12.35 7.46 20.77
CA LYS A 57 13.40 6.92 21.66
C LYS A 57 13.48 5.40 21.49
N PRO A 58 14.66 4.78 21.73
CA PRO A 58 14.82 3.31 21.68
C PRO A 58 13.79 2.53 22.51
N LYS A 59 13.35 3.09 23.65
CA LYS A 59 12.32 2.51 24.50
C LYS A 59 10.94 2.44 23.84
N GLU A 60 10.61 3.41 22.98
CA GLU A 60 9.32 3.48 22.29
C GLU A 60 9.27 2.50 21.12
N ILE A 61 10.38 2.34 20.41
CA ILE A 61 10.57 1.30 19.37
C ILE A 61 10.37 -0.09 19.98
N ALA A 62 11.09 -0.40 21.06
CA ALA A 62 10.97 -1.67 21.75
C ALA A 62 9.55 -1.92 22.30
N ARG A 63 8.83 -0.86 22.69
CA ARG A 63 7.43 -0.96 23.11
C ARG A 63 6.51 -1.27 21.93
N ALA A 64 6.71 -0.64 20.78
CA ALA A 64 5.94 -0.88 19.56
C ALA A 64 6.14 -2.31 19.04
N GLU A 65 7.39 -2.79 19.02
CA GLU A 65 7.72 -4.18 18.64
C GLU A 65 7.06 -5.20 19.57
N LYS A 66 7.15 -5.00 20.90
CA LYS A 66 6.48 -5.86 21.89
C LYS A 66 4.96 -5.86 21.73
N ALA A 67 4.37 -4.70 21.45
CA ALA A 67 2.94 -4.58 21.20
C ALA A 67 2.52 -5.34 19.93
N ALA A 68 3.28 -5.19 18.85
CA ALA A 68 3.07 -5.91 17.59
C ALA A 68 3.19 -7.43 17.78
N ALA A 69 4.23 -7.90 18.48
CA ALA A 69 4.42 -9.32 18.78
C ALA A 69 3.28 -9.88 19.66
N LYS A 70 2.81 -9.11 20.65
CA LYS A 70 1.66 -9.51 21.49
C LYS A 70 0.36 -9.56 20.69
N ALA A 71 0.14 -8.60 19.78
CA ALA A 71 -1.02 -8.58 18.88
C ALA A 71 -1.01 -9.78 17.92
N ALA A 72 0.16 -10.12 17.35
CA ALA A 72 0.34 -11.28 16.49
C ALA A 72 0.07 -12.60 17.23
N LYS A 73 0.49 -12.72 18.49
CA LYS A 73 0.21 -13.89 19.34
C LYS A 73 -1.26 -14.03 19.69
N LYS A 74 -1.97 -12.92 19.90
CA LYS A 74 -3.41 -12.89 20.22
C LYS A 74 -4.34 -13.03 19.02
N SER A 75 -3.82 -13.11 17.79
CA SER A 75 -4.67 -13.12 16.60
C SER A 75 -5.62 -14.33 16.60
N PRO A 76 -6.94 -14.11 16.41
CA PRO A 76 -7.94 -15.18 16.42
C PRO A 76 -7.91 -16.06 15.15
N LEU A 77 -7.04 -15.75 14.18
CA LEU A 77 -6.91 -16.48 12.94
C LEU A 77 -6.09 -17.76 13.11
N THR A 78 -6.55 -18.85 12.48
CA THR A 78 -5.78 -20.10 12.39
C THR A 78 -4.49 -19.90 11.59
N ALA A 79 -3.51 -20.81 11.77
CA ALA A 79 -2.25 -20.74 11.02
C ALA A 79 -2.46 -20.69 9.50
N ARG A 80 -3.41 -21.47 8.97
CA ARG A 80 -3.77 -21.48 7.54
C ARG A 80 -4.38 -20.15 7.09
N GLN A 81 -5.27 -19.56 7.89
CA GLN A 81 -5.86 -18.26 7.56
C GLN A 81 -4.83 -17.13 7.55
N ARG A 82 -3.83 -17.17 8.45
CA ARG A 82 -2.72 -16.21 8.44
C ARG A 82 -1.83 -16.36 7.19
N ALA A 83 -1.57 -17.61 6.77
CA ALA A 83 -0.83 -17.88 5.53
C ALA A 83 -1.59 -17.35 4.31
N ILE A 84 -2.89 -17.61 4.22
CA ILE A 84 -3.74 -17.08 3.15
C ILE A 84 -3.74 -15.56 3.16
N ALA A 85 -3.96 -14.93 4.32
CA ALA A 85 -3.95 -13.47 4.45
C ALA A 85 -2.61 -12.85 4.01
N SER A 86 -1.48 -13.49 4.32
CA SER A 86 -0.17 -13.00 3.86
C SER A 86 0.04 -13.17 2.36
N VAL A 87 -0.42 -14.28 1.75
CA VAL A 87 -0.41 -14.44 0.29
C VAL A 87 -1.24 -13.35 -0.39
N PHE A 88 -2.47 -13.12 0.06
CA PHE A 88 -3.31 -12.05 -0.50
C PHE A 88 -2.71 -10.65 -0.28
N ALA A 89 -2.02 -10.42 0.84
CA ALA A 89 -1.29 -9.18 1.06
C ALA A 89 -0.21 -8.97 0.00
N TYR A 90 0.61 -9.99 -0.27
CA TYR A 90 1.66 -9.91 -1.28
C TYR A 90 1.10 -9.73 -2.69
N VAL A 91 0.05 -10.47 -3.05
CA VAL A 91 -0.66 -10.28 -4.33
C VAL A 91 -1.15 -8.83 -4.47
N SER A 92 -1.71 -8.25 -3.42
CA SER A 92 -2.20 -6.86 -3.45
C SER A 92 -1.06 -5.86 -3.69
N PHE A 93 0.09 -6.04 -3.02
CA PHE A 93 1.25 -5.20 -3.27
C PHE A 93 1.80 -5.37 -4.69
N THR A 94 1.88 -6.61 -5.20
CA THR A 94 2.29 -6.87 -6.58
C THR A 94 1.34 -6.21 -7.57
N MET A 95 0.02 -6.28 -7.38
CA MET A 95 -0.95 -5.60 -8.25
C MET A 95 -0.79 -4.08 -8.23
N SER A 96 -0.60 -3.49 -7.05
CA SER A 96 -0.33 -2.05 -6.91
C SER A 96 0.96 -1.66 -7.65
N GLY A 97 2.04 -2.42 -7.47
CA GLY A 97 3.31 -2.18 -8.17
C GLY A 97 3.20 -2.34 -9.69
N LEU A 98 2.54 -3.39 -10.17
CA LEU A 98 2.31 -3.61 -11.60
C LEU A 98 1.44 -2.51 -12.22
N ALA A 99 0.43 -2.00 -11.51
CA ALA A 99 -0.38 -0.88 -11.98
C ALA A 99 0.47 0.40 -12.17
N VAL A 100 1.37 0.70 -11.23
CA VAL A 100 2.30 1.82 -11.34
C VAL A 100 3.29 1.61 -12.48
N LEU A 101 3.88 0.42 -12.60
CA LEU A 101 4.82 0.09 -13.68
C LEU A 101 4.15 0.16 -15.06
N ALA A 102 2.91 -0.30 -15.18
CA ALA A 102 2.14 -0.18 -16.41
C ALA A 102 1.86 1.28 -16.76
N GLY A 103 1.45 2.10 -15.78
CA GLY A 103 1.27 3.54 -15.97
C GLY A 103 2.57 4.24 -16.41
N LEU A 104 3.69 3.89 -15.77
CA LEU A 104 5.01 4.40 -16.14
C LEU A 104 5.40 3.97 -17.57
N ALA A 105 5.18 2.71 -17.92
CA ALA A 105 5.46 2.19 -19.26
C ALA A 105 4.65 2.94 -20.33
N LEU A 106 3.36 3.19 -20.09
CA LEU A 106 2.52 3.96 -21.02
C LEU A 106 3.00 5.41 -21.20
N ILE A 107 3.54 6.03 -20.14
CA ILE A 107 4.07 7.40 -20.20
C ILE A 107 5.44 7.44 -20.90
N VAL A 108 6.33 6.50 -20.57
CA VAL A 108 7.75 6.53 -20.99
C VAL A 108 7.95 5.93 -22.37
N VAL A 109 7.34 4.78 -22.65
CA VAL A 109 7.47 4.11 -23.95
C VAL A 109 6.66 4.85 -25.01
N GLY A 110 5.65 5.62 -24.60
CA GLY A 110 4.77 6.35 -25.49
C GLY A 110 3.85 5.40 -26.28
N HIS A 111 2.83 6.01 -26.88
CA HIS A 111 2.02 5.38 -27.92
C HIS A 111 2.50 5.93 -29.26
#